data_AF-A0AA40RXH6-F1
#
_entry.id   AF-A0AA40RXH6-F1
#
_cell.length_a   1.000
_cell.length_b   1.000
_cell.length_c   1.000
_cell.angle_alpha   90.00
_cell.angle_beta   90.00
_cell.angle_gamma   90.00
#
_symmetry.space_group_name_H-M   'P 1'
#
loop_
_entity.id
_entity.type
_entity.pdbx_description
1 polymer ?
#
loop_
_entity_poly.entity_id
_entity_poly.type
_entity_poly.pdbx_seq_one_letter_code
_entity_poly.pdbx_strand_id
1 'polypeptide(L)'
;MRDLIGVQFTRNDIDFHRGSFRVRGDIVEIFPASEDEVALRIEFFGDEIDRIREINALTGETASERDFVSIYPAKHFMTDDNQMQRALNGIRQEMAAQVTKFEQEGKLLEAQRIKQRTEYDLAMLEEMGFVGGIENYSRWMDGRQAGEPPFTLLDFFPEDFLIIVDESHVT
;
A
#
# COMPACT_ATOMS: atom_id res chain seq x y z
N MET A 1 -4.69 -2.63 17.53
CA MET A 1 -5.74 -2.32 16.51
C MET A 1 -5.40 -1.12 15.65
N ARG A 2 -4.93 0.01 16.23
CA ARG A 2 -4.45 1.17 15.45
C ARG A 2 -3.36 0.78 14.44
N ASP A 3 -2.53 -0.19 14.80
CA ASP A 3 -1.44 -0.68 13.94
C ASP A 3 -1.98 -1.35 12.66
N LEU A 4 -3.09 -2.09 12.74
CA LEU A 4 -3.74 -2.70 11.56
C LEU A 4 -4.29 -1.64 10.59
N ILE A 5 -4.85 -0.55 11.14
CA ILE A 5 -5.28 0.60 10.34
C ILE A 5 -4.05 1.28 9.72
N GLY A 6 -2.95 1.41 10.47
CA GLY A 6 -1.69 1.94 9.99
C GLY A 6 -1.11 1.14 8.82
N VAL A 7 -1.28 -0.18 8.80
CA VAL A 7 -0.91 -1.07 7.68
C VAL A 7 -2.04 -1.29 6.66
N GLN A 8 -2.97 -0.33 6.56
CA GLN A 8 -4.01 -0.20 5.53
C GLN A 8 -5.14 -1.25 5.57
N PHE A 9 -5.34 -1.95 6.70
CA PHE A 9 -6.52 -2.80 6.84
C PHE A 9 -7.77 -1.97 7.17
N THR A 10 -8.90 -2.36 6.58
CA THR A 10 -10.19 -1.72 6.87
C THR A 10 -10.96 -2.52 7.92
N ARG A 11 -11.49 -1.86 8.95
CA ARG A 11 -12.40 -2.52 9.88
C ARG A 11 -13.76 -2.72 9.22
N ASN A 12 -14.21 -3.96 9.09
CA ASN A 12 -15.51 -4.29 8.53
C ASN A 12 -16.15 -5.48 9.27
N ASP A 13 -17.08 -5.19 10.19
CA ASP A 13 -17.70 -6.20 11.05
C ASP A 13 -18.81 -7.01 10.32
N ILE A 14 -19.27 -6.52 9.16
CA ILE A 14 -20.36 -7.10 8.36
C ILE A 14 -19.80 -7.94 7.21
N ASP A 15 -18.95 -7.34 6.38
CA ASP A 15 -18.41 -7.96 5.17
C ASP A 15 -16.92 -8.26 5.35
N PHE A 16 -16.59 -9.55 5.49
CA PHE A 16 -15.25 -10.01 5.80
C PHE A 16 -14.56 -10.48 4.53
N HIS A 17 -13.59 -9.69 4.07
CA HIS A 17 -12.89 -9.86 2.80
C HIS A 17 -11.41 -9.53 2.99
N ARG A 18 -10.58 -9.87 1.99
CA ARG A 18 -9.13 -9.61 2.03
C ARG A 18 -8.81 -8.15 2.31
N GLY A 19 -7.81 -7.91 3.17
CA GLY A 19 -7.43 -6.58 3.62
C GLY A 19 -8.41 -5.96 4.62
N SER A 20 -9.37 -6.73 5.15
CA SER A 20 -10.25 -6.28 6.23
C SER A 20 -10.02 -7.06 7.54
N PHE A 21 -10.45 -6.46 8.64
CA PHE A 21 -10.50 -7.11 9.95
C PHE A 21 -11.82 -6.82 10.65
N ARG A 22 -12.24 -7.70 11.55
CA ARG A 22 -13.45 -7.54 12.38
C ARG A 22 -13.17 -7.85 13.82
N VAL A 23 -13.97 -7.29 14.71
CA VAL A 23 -13.81 -7.44 16.16
C VAL A 23 -15.11 -7.94 16.78
N ARG A 24 -15.04 -9.04 17.53
CA ARG A 24 -16.18 -9.65 18.23
C ARG A 24 -15.78 -9.97 19.67
N GLY A 25 -16.05 -9.04 20.58
CA GLY A 25 -15.59 -9.13 21.97
C GLY A 25 -14.06 -9.17 22.01
N ASP A 26 -13.53 -10.24 22.60
CA ASP A 26 -12.08 -10.45 22.75
C ASP A 26 -11.44 -11.15 21.54
N ILE A 27 -12.19 -11.31 20.45
CA ILE A 27 -11.72 -11.96 19.23
C ILE A 27 -11.52 -10.91 18.13
N VAL A 28 -10.32 -10.88 17.56
CA VAL A 28 -10.01 -10.13 16.34
C VAL A 28 -9.77 -11.12 15.21
N GLU A 29 -10.54 -10.99 14.14
CA GLU A 29 -10.30 -11.76 12.92
C GLU A 29 -9.76 -10.85 11.82
N ILE A 30 -8.70 -11.28 11.16
CA ILE A 30 -7.95 -10.51 10.17
C ILE A 30 -7.86 -11.36 8.91
N PHE A 31 -8.26 -10.82 7.76
CA PHE A 31 -8.12 -11.49 6.47
C PHE A 31 -6.91 -10.90 5.73
N PRO A 32 -5.75 -11.59 5.71
CA PRO A 32 -4.55 -11.09 5.04
C PRO A 32 -4.82 -10.77 3.57
N ALA A 33 -4.20 -9.71 3.05
CA ALA A 33 -4.34 -9.36 1.64
C ALA A 33 -3.72 -10.40 0.68
N SER A 34 -2.74 -11.18 1.17
CA SER A 34 -2.04 -12.22 0.43
C SER A 34 -2.75 -13.57 0.38
N GLU A 35 -3.80 -13.76 1.17
CA GLU A 35 -4.47 -15.05 1.35
C GLU A 35 -5.81 -15.11 0.62
N ASP A 36 -6.18 -16.31 0.20
CA ASP A 36 -7.39 -16.55 -0.59
C ASP A 36 -8.58 -17.05 0.21
N GLU A 37 -8.30 -17.89 1.20
CA GLU A 37 -9.32 -18.62 1.96
C GLU A 37 -9.04 -18.63 3.46
N VAL A 38 -7.81 -18.28 3.85
CA VAL A 38 -7.35 -18.37 5.24
C VAL A 38 -7.37 -16.98 5.88
N ALA A 39 -8.05 -16.89 7.02
CA ALA A 39 -8.02 -15.73 7.90
C ALA A 39 -7.35 -16.10 9.22
N LEU A 40 -6.85 -15.10 9.93
CA LEU A 40 -6.27 -15.23 11.26
C LEU A 40 -7.32 -14.86 12.29
N ARG A 41 -7.52 -15.72 13.29
CA ARG A 41 -8.31 -15.44 14.50
C ARG A 41 -7.37 -15.29 15.67
N ILE A 42 -7.35 -14.10 16.26
CA ILE A 42 -6.55 -13.75 17.43
C ILE A 42 -7.51 -13.57 18.61
N GLU A 43 -7.38 -14.44 19.61
CA GLU A 43 -8.18 -14.43 20.83
C GLU A 43 -7.37 -13.75 21.94
N PHE A 44 -7.97 -12.76 22.61
CA PHE A 44 -7.34 -11.98 23.66
C PHE A 44 -7.86 -12.38 25.03
N PHE A 45 -7.01 -12.23 26.05
CA PHE A 45 -7.39 -12.25 27.45
C PHE A 45 -6.93 -10.93 28.08
N GLY A 46 -7.83 -9.93 28.08
CA GLY A 46 -7.45 -8.55 28.40
C GLY A 46 -6.51 -7.98 27.34
N ASP A 47 -5.29 -7.66 27.76
CA ASP A 47 -4.26 -7.05 26.88
C ASP A 47 -3.25 -8.08 26.34
N GLU A 48 -3.42 -9.37 26.66
CA GLU A 48 -2.55 -10.46 26.19
C GLU A 48 -3.23 -11.29 25.10
N ILE A 49 -2.45 -11.79 24.16
CA ILE A 49 -2.92 -12.76 23.16
C ILE A 49 -2.95 -14.14 23.85
N ASP A 50 -4.14 -14.74 23.97
CA ASP A 50 -4.31 -16.10 24.46
C ASP A 50 -3.98 -17.11 23.35
N ARG A 51 -4.53 -16.91 22.15
CA ARG A 51 -4.38 -17.86 21.03
C ARG A 51 -4.40 -17.20 19.67
N ILE A 52 -3.71 -17.82 18.72
CA ILE A 52 -3.74 -17.45 17.31
C ILE A 52 -4.10 -18.70 16.49
N ARG A 53 -5.13 -18.58 15.65
CA ARG A 53 -5.62 -19.67 14.79
C ARG A 53 -5.73 -19.24 13.35
N GLU A 54 -5.42 -20.15 12.44
CA GLU A 54 -5.85 -20.05 11.06
C GLU A 54 -7.26 -20.63 10.96
N ILE A 55 -8.16 -19.85 10.36
CA ILE A 55 -9.55 -20.24 10.12
C ILE A 55 -9.87 -20.14 8.64
N ASN A 56 -10.78 -20.98 8.16
CA ASN A 56 -11.40 -20.75 6.87
C ASN A 56 -12.26 -19.48 6.96
N ALA A 57 -12.02 -18.49 6.09
CA ALA A 57 -12.64 -17.18 6.14
C ALA A 57 -14.17 -17.22 5.89
N LEU A 58 -14.66 -18.25 5.19
CA LEU A 58 -16.08 -18.43 4.87
C LEU A 58 -16.81 -19.24 5.94
N THR A 59 -16.28 -20.41 6.31
CA THR A 59 -16.95 -21.34 7.24
C THR A 59 -16.65 -21.03 8.71
N GLY A 60 -15.53 -20.36 8.99
CA GLY A 60 -15.06 -20.09 10.35
C GLY A 60 -14.45 -21.30 11.06
N GLU A 61 -14.32 -22.43 10.36
CA GLU A 61 -13.69 -23.64 10.89
C GLU A 61 -12.20 -23.41 11.13
N THR A 62 -11.70 -23.91 12.25
CA THR A 62 -10.28 -23.79 12.61
C THR A 62 -9.48 -24.83 11.84
N ALA A 63 -8.50 -24.37 11.07
CA ALA A 63 -7.58 -25.22 10.32
C ALA A 63 -6.35 -25.58 11.17
N SER A 64 -5.73 -24.59 11.82
CA SER A 64 -4.50 -24.78 12.60
C SER A 64 -4.36 -23.75 13.72
N GLU A 65 -3.51 -24.04 14.70
CA GLU A 65 -3.08 -23.10 15.75
C GLU A 65 -1.63 -22.70 15.50
N ARG A 66 -1.29 -21.43 15.77
CA ARG A 66 0.02 -20.84 15.49
C ARG A 66 0.54 -20.14 16.74
N ASP A 67 1.84 -20.27 16.99
CA ASP A 67 2.52 -19.52 18.07
C ASP A 67 2.90 -18.09 17.63
N PHE A 68 3.11 -17.89 16.33
CA PHE A 68 3.50 -16.61 15.75
C PHE A 68 2.92 -16.46 14.33
N VAL A 69 2.55 -15.23 13.98
CA VAL A 69 2.09 -14.85 12.63
C VAL A 69 2.65 -13.49 12.27
N SER A 70 2.94 -13.29 10.98
CA SER A 70 3.32 -11.97 10.44
C SER A 70 2.19 -11.43 9.59
N ILE A 71 1.81 -10.18 9.86
CA ILE A 71 0.78 -9.46 9.10
C ILE A 71 1.49 -8.42 8.25
N TYR A 72 1.47 -8.64 6.93
CA TYR A 72 2.00 -7.69 5.97
C TYR A 72 0.95 -6.63 5.62
N PRO A 73 1.37 -5.44 5.17
CA PRO A 73 0.45 -4.39 4.76
C PRO A 73 -0.57 -4.84 3.71
N ALA A 74 -1.79 -4.33 3.84
CA ALA A 74 -2.85 -4.63 2.88
C ALA A 74 -2.62 -4.00 1.49
N LYS A 75 -1.69 -3.05 1.38
CA LYS A 75 -1.30 -2.37 0.14
C LYS A 75 0.22 -2.24 0.06
N HIS A 76 0.78 -2.34 -1.14
CA HIS A 76 2.23 -2.25 -1.37
C HIS A 76 2.81 -0.83 -1.18
N PHE A 77 1.99 0.22 -1.34
CA PHE A 77 2.41 1.59 -1.12
C PHE A 77 2.10 2.02 0.31
N MET A 78 3.11 2.02 1.17
CA MET A 78 3.05 2.59 2.51
C MET A 78 4.04 3.75 2.60
N THR A 79 3.50 4.95 2.80
CA THR A 79 4.31 6.16 2.97
C THR A 79 4.06 6.68 4.38
N ASP A 80 5.10 6.78 5.21
CA ASP A 80 5.04 7.45 6.53
C ASP A 80 4.49 8.88 6.38
N ASP A 81 3.75 9.41 7.36
CA ASP A 81 3.13 10.75 7.26
C ASP A 81 4.17 11.84 6.92
N ASN A 82 5.38 11.75 7.49
CA ASN A 82 6.45 12.71 7.17
C ASN A 82 6.94 12.55 5.73
N GLN A 83 7.04 11.30 5.26
CA GLN A 83 7.42 11.00 3.89
C GLN A 83 6.34 11.46 2.90
N MET A 84 5.06 11.30 3.24
CA MET A 84 3.93 11.77 2.44
C MET A 84 3.97 13.29 2.30
N GLN A 85 4.18 14.01 3.41
CA GLN A 85 4.31 15.47 3.38
C GLN A 85 5.51 15.95 2.54
N ARG A 86 6.65 15.24 2.59
CA ARG A 86 7.78 15.51 1.69
C ARG A 86 7.42 15.27 0.23
N ALA A 87 6.75 14.16 -0.07
CA ALA A 87 6.31 13.80 -1.41
C ALA A 87 5.35 14.85 -2.00
N LEU A 88 4.30 15.23 -1.25
CA LEU A 88 3.31 16.24 -1.66
C LEU A 88 3.98 17.58 -1.99
N ASN A 89 4.92 18.02 -1.15
CA ASN A 89 5.66 19.26 -1.37
C ASN A 89 6.55 19.19 -2.62
N GLY A 90 7.23 18.05 -2.83
CA GLY A 90 8.03 17.81 -4.02
C GLY A 90 7.22 17.83 -5.31
N ILE A 91 6.10 17.10 -5.33
CA ILE A 91 5.17 17.05 -6.47
C ILE A 91 4.65 18.45 -6.80
N ARG A 92 4.27 19.23 -5.79
CA ARG A 92 3.77 20.60 -5.96
C ARG A 92 4.81 21.53 -6.59
N GLN A 93 6.08 21.42 -6.17
CA GLN A 93 7.18 22.20 -6.73
C GLN A 93 7.49 21.80 -8.18
N GLU A 94 7.53 20.51 -8.46
CA GLU A 94 7.78 19.98 -9.81
C GLU A 94 6.65 20.38 -10.78
N MET A 95 5.40 20.30 -10.33
CA MET A 95 4.24 20.80 -11.08
C MET A 95 4.39 22.29 -11.40
N ALA A 96 4.70 23.12 -10.40
CA ALA A 96 4.84 24.56 -10.60
C ALA A 96 5.93 24.89 -11.64
N ALA A 97 7.10 24.25 -11.54
CA ALA A 97 8.18 24.41 -12.49
C ALA A 97 7.77 23.99 -13.90
N GLN A 98 7.06 22.87 -14.03
CA GLN A 98 6.61 22.35 -15.32
C GLN A 98 5.52 23.22 -15.96
N VAL A 99 4.61 23.78 -15.16
CA VAL A 99 3.61 24.76 -15.60
C VAL A 99 4.29 26.00 -16.16
N THR A 100 5.24 26.59 -15.41
CA THR A 100 5.99 27.77 -15.86
C THR A 100 6.72 27.49 -17.18
N LYS A 101 7.33 26.30 -17.32
CA LYS A 101 7.98 25.91 -18.58
C LYS A 101 7.00 25.86 -19.74
N PHE A 102 5.84 25.22 -19.58
CA PHE A 102 4.85 25.15 -20.65
C PHE A 102 4.28 26.53 -21.01
N GLU A 103 4.05 27.40 -20.02
CA GLU A 103 3.62 28.78 -20.27
C GLU A 103 4.66 29.57 -21.09
N GLN A 104 5.95 29.43 -20.76
CA GLN A 104 7.06 30.04 -21.51
C GLN A 104 7.17 29.51 -22.95
N GLU A 105 6.82 28.24 -23.16
CA GLU A 105 6.78 27.61 -24.49
C GLU A 105 5.49 27.93 -25.28
N GLY A 106 4.55 28.69 -24.71
CA GLY A 106 3.24 28.98 -25.33
C GLY A 106 2.24 27.82 -25.31
N LYS A 107 2.54 26.74 -24.57
CA LYS A 107 1.73 25.52 -24.41
C LYS A 107 0.71 25.66 -23.29
N LEU A 108 -0.19 26.64 -23.43
CA LEU A 108 -1.12 27.02 -22.37
C LEU A 108 -2.13 25.91 -22.01
N LEU A 109 -2.54 25.11 -23.00
CA LEU A 109 -3.48 24.00 -22.77
C LEU A 109 -2.82 22.87 -21.97
N GLU A 110 -1.57 22.53 -22.28
CA GLU A 110 -0.77 21.54 -21.56
C GLU A 110 -0.48 22.01 -20.13
N ALA A 111 -0.12 23.30 -19.95
CA ALA A 111 0.06 23.92 -18.64
C ALA A 111 -1.20 23.81 -17.78
N GLN A 112 -2.36 24.16 -18.34
CA GLN A 112 -3.63 24.03 -17.64
C GLN A 112 -3.96 22.57 -17.30
N ARG A 113 -3.75 21.64 -18.25
CA ARG A 113 -4.06 20.22 -18.08
C ARG A 113 -3.22 19.59 -16.97
N ILE A 114 -1.91 19.81 -16.96
CA ILE A 114 -1.03 19.23 -15.94
C ILE A 114 -1.35 19.81 -14.56
N LYS A 115 -1.56 21.13 -14.48
CA LYS A 115 -1.91 21.81 -13.23
C LYS A 115 -3.20 21.24 -12.63
N GLN A 116 -4.28 21.20 -13.41
CA GLN A 116 -5.59 20.72 -12.92
C GLN A 116 -5.53 19.26 -12.46
N ARG A 117 -4.88 18.39 -13.23
CA ARG A 117 -4.74 16.98 -12.85
C ARG A 117 -3.94 16.84 -11.55
N THR A 118 -2.76 17.45 -11.48
CA THR A 118 -1.88 17.29 -10.32
C THR A 118 -2.43 17.94 -9.06
N GLU A 119 -3.12 19.09 -9.15
CA GLU A 119 -3.78 19.70 -7.98
C GLU A 119 -4.91 18.82 -7.42
N TYR A 120 -5.71 18.19 -8.30
CA TYR A 120 -6.73 17.22 -7.88
C TYR A 120 -6.09 16.00 -7.19
N ASP A 121 -5.04 15.44 -7.80
CA ASP A 121 -4.36 14.27 -7.24
C ASP A 121 -3.71 14.58 -5.89
N LEU A 122 -3.09 15.76 -5.73
CA LEU A 122 -2.53 16.23 -4.47
C LEU A 122 -3.60 16.32 -3.36
N ALA A 123 -4.78 16.86 -3.67
CA ALA A 123 -5.87 16.94 -2.71
C ALA A 123 -6.39 15.55 -2.31
N MET A 124 -6.52 14.63 -3.27
CA MET A 124 -6.91 13.24 -3.00
C MET A 124 -5.87 12.50 -2.13
N LEU A 125 -4.59 12.71 -2.39
CA LEU A 125 -3.51 12.13 -1.59
C LEU A 125 -3.48 12.70 -0.17
N GLU A 126 -3.75 13.99 0.01
CA GLU A 126 -3.79 14.64 1.32
C GLU A 126 -4.98 14.20 2.18
N GLU A 127 -6.17 14.07 1.58
CA GLU A 127 -7.39 13.72 2.32
C GLU A 127 -7.59 12.19 2.47
N MET A 128 -7.36 11.43 1.40
CA MET A 128 -7.69 10.01 1.33
C MET A 128 -6.46 9.10 1.44
N GLY A 129 -5.25 9.65 1.33
CA GLY A 129 -3.99 8.89 1.33
C GLY A 129 -3.76 8.07 0.05
N PHE A 130 -4.65 8.15 -0.95
CA PHE A 130 -4.50 7.46 -2.22
C PHE A 130 -5.20 8.20 -3.38
N VAL A 131 -4.73 7.95 -4.60
CA VAL A 131 -5.36 8.40 -5.85
C VAL A 131 -5.20 7.33 -6.93
N GLY A 132 -6.10 7.28 -7.90
CA GLY A 132 -5.89 6.46 -9.10
C GLY A 132 -4.68 6.99 -9.88
N GLY A 133 -3.78 6.11 -10.30
CA GLY A 133 -2.55 6.53 -10.98
C GLY A 133 -1.41 6.92 -10.03
N ILE A 134 -1.44 6.48 -8.77
CA ILE A 134 -0.41 6.79 -7.77
C ILE A 134 1.00 6.40 -8.20
N GLU A 135 1.14 5.41 -9.08
CA GLU A 135 2.42 4.95 -9.64
C GLU A 135 3.17 6.05 -10.41
N ASN A 136 2.45 7.05 -10.95
CA ASN A 136 3.04 8.23 -11.60
C ASN A 136 3.81 9.12 -10.61
N TYR A 137 3.55 8.96 -9.31
CA TYR A 137 4.20 9.70 -8.22
C TYR A 137 5.19 8.83 -7.43
N SER A 138 5.44 7.59 -7.87
CA SER A 138 6.27 6.59 -7.17
C SER A 138 7.63 7.14 -6.73
N ARG A 139 8.34 7.89 -7.59
CA ARG A 139 9.62 8.53 -7.24
C ARG A 139 9.53 9.34 -5.95
N TRP A 140 8.50 10.17 -5.81
CA TRP A 140 8.30 11.00 -4.63
C TRP A 140 7.85 10.18 -3.43
N MET A 141 6.96 9.21 -3.64
CA MET A 141 6.47 8.33 -2.57
C MET A 141 7.60 7.51 -1.95
N ASP A 142 8.47 6.96 -2.79
CA ASP A 142 9.64 6.16 -2.41
C ASP A 142 10.79 7.01 -1.85
N GLY A 143 10.75 8.34 -2.03
CA GLY A 143 11.83 9.24 -1.63
C GLY A 143 13.07 9.17 -2.52
N ARG A 144 12.91 8.68 -3.75
CA ARG A 144 13.99 8.49 -4.73
C ARG A 144 14.39 9.80 -5.42
N GLN A 145 15.66 9.87 -5.82
CA GLN A 145 16.22 10.95 -6.63
C GLN A 145 15.73 10.87 -8.09
N ALA A 146 15.87 11.97 -8.83
CA ALA A 146 15.57 11.99 -10.26
C ALA A 146 16.53 11.06 -11.01
N GLY A 147 15.98 10.13 -11.81
CA GLY A 147 16.75 9.14 -12.57
C GLY A 147 17.13 7.89 -11.79
N GLU A 148 16.82 7.81 -10.49
CA GLU A 148 17.05 6.61 -9.69
C GLU A 148 16.10 5.48 -10.11
N PRO A 149 16.59 4.23 -10.27
CA PRO A 149 15.76 3.11 -10.70
C PRO A 149 14.61 2.85 -9.73
N PRO A 150 13.46 2.33 -10.22
CA PRO A 150 12.39 1.89 -9.36
C PRO A 150 12.75 0.60 -8.63
N PHE A 151 12.12 0.40 -7.47
CA PHE A 151 12.06 -0.93 -6.88
C PHE A 151 11.24 -1.85 -7.79
N THR A 152 11.72 -3.07 -7.94
CA THR A 152 11.16 -4.13 -8.74
C THR A 152 11.03 -5.38 -7.87
N LEU A 153 10.45 -6.44 -8.43
CA LEU A 153 10.42 -7.74 -7.76
C LEU A 153 11.82 -8.26 -7.42
N LEU A 154 12.84 -7.92 -8.22
CA LEU A 154 14.21 -8.41 -8.01
C LEU A 154 14.82 -7.87 -6.71
N ASP A 155 14.43 -6.66 -6.28
CA ASP A 155 14.94 -6.03 -5.06
C ASP A 155 14.43 -6.68 -3.77
N PHE A 156 13.43 -7.57 -3.86
CA PHE A 156 12.93 -8.35 -2.72
C PHE A 156 13.75 -9.63 -2.47
N PHE A 157 14.61 -10.01 -3.40
CA PHE A 157 15.47 -11.19 -3.25
C PHE A 157 16.78 -10.82 -2.54
N PRO A 158 17.39 -11.78 -1.81
CA PRO A 158 18.77 -11.64 -1.36
C PRO A 158 19.73 -11.38 -2.53
N GLU A 159 20.89 -10.76 -2.25
CA GLU A 159 21.89 -10.41 -3.29
C GLU A 159 22.41 -11.64 -4.09
N ASP A 160 22.34 -12.84 -3.51
CA ASP A 160 22.85 -14.09 -4.08
C ASP A 160 21.77 -14.98 -4.73
N PHE A 161 20.63 -14.41 -5.13
CA PHE A 161 19.54 -15.14 -5.76
C PHE A 161 19.85 -15.64 -7.18
N LEU A 162 19.12 -16.67 -7.61
CA LEU A 162 19.19 -17.26 -8.95
C LEU A 162 18.02 -16.78 -9.82
N ILE A 163 18.32 -16.31 -11.03
CA ILE A 163 17.33 -16.03 -12.08
C ILE A 163 17.38 -17.15 -13.12
N ILE A 164 16.23 -17.72 -13.45
CA ILE A 164 16.04 -18.61 -14.59
C ILE A 164 15.25 -17.84 -15.65
N VAL A 165 15.85 -17.62 -16.81
CA VAL A 165 15.18 -16.99 -17.96
C VAL A 165 14.78 -18.10 -18.93
N ASP A 166 13.54 -18.55 -18.81
CA ASP A 166 12.96 -19.49 -19.77
C ASP A 166 12.70 -18.78 -21.10
N GLU A 167 12.83 -19.52 -22.21
CA GLU A 167 12.66 -19.00 -23.57
C GLU A 167 13.46 -17.72 -23.89
N SER A 168 14.70 -17.65 -23.43
CA SER A 168 15.58 -16.47 -23.59
C SER A 168 15.87 -16.04 -25.04
N HIS A 169 15.41 -16.83 -26.02
CA HIS A 169 15.57 -16.56 -27.44
C HIS A 169 14.39 -15.78 -28.05
N VAL A 170 13.30 -15.60 -27.30
CA VAL A 170 12.14 -14.80 -27.72
C VAL A 170 12.42 -13.33 -27.41
N THR A 171 12.70 -12.55 -28.47
CA THR A 171 12.89 -11.09 -28.44
C THR A 171 11.74 -10.35 -29.09
#